data_AF-A0A348WIN8-F1
#
_entry.id   AF-A0A348WIN8-F1
#
_cell.length_a   1.000
_cell.length_b   1.000
_cell.length_c   1.000
_cell.angle_alpha   90.00
_cell.angle_beta   90.00
_cell.angle_gamma   90.00
#
_symmetry.space_group_name_H-M   'P 1'
#
loop_
_entity.id
_entity.type
_entity.pdbx_description
1 polymer ?
#
loop_
_entity_poly.entity_id
_entity_poly.type
_entity_poly.pdbx_seq_one_letter_code
_entity_poly.pdbx_strand_id
1 'polypeptide(L)'
;MTGQTMTATAEATQVPKRAPRDVMRLARLGSFHQSRLSFMRTLLRRLRAENWRFETRAFEIDSRGTGHAIYTAHGPTHSYSLVAFAHDLPAHLRSDRVIATAWDATFTLFDGIPTEADIIRLARNVPKQEAGRISDRELSLSRANRSVRLWDYVVDCLAQGSQPDPARIHEVGYLMRTTAVYGSGKFGAADREQSAARDECRGPFQVEMLSVYLTRAFIMDLVEHMARTRAPDTAVPLAPALRRSFGIGNSTGLGMAPFLIHHPVLIHQWINARETALARIRSLPAAAPAEAAAFRDYAYRARRHAQDWTSEHPVQLAKLAELRADFDRLCDWLPEADLIHDRPWDRVFRWAEKTCSLEGQEQIASLLLEPYGLLVDELTSTMSCEEQDCMRIQGAMPLAQLRALTEDIYDWALAIDWRAQDPRARVWYVS
;
A
#
# COMPACT_ATOMS: atom_id res chain seq x y z
N MET A 1 -5.32 41.75 -12.15
CA MET A 1 -6.74 41.54 -12.47
C MET A 1 -7.12 40.16 -11.98
N THR A 2 -7.93 40.18 -10.94
CA THR A 2 -8.63 39.13 -10.20
C THR A 2 -8.69 37.73 -10.84
N GLY A 3 -7.90 36.81 -10.30
CA GLY A 3 -8.17 35.37 -10.38
C GLY A 3 -9.31 35.02 -9.44
N GLN A 4 -10.41 34.54 -10.01
CA GLN A 4 -11.47 33.89 -9.25
C GLN A 4 -10.97 32.51 -8.83
N THR A 5 -10.52 32.42 -7.59
CA THR A 5 -10.47 31.16 -6.85
C THR A 5 -11.90 30.67 -6.73
N MET A 6 -12.29 29.66 -7.51
CA MET A 6 -13.55 28.95 -7.27
C MET A 6 -13.44 28.28 -5.90
N THR A 7 -14.01 28.93 -4.88
CA THR A 7 -14.44 28.28 -3.64
C THR A 7 -15.44 27.21 -4.02
N ALA A 8 -14.99 25.96 -4.14
CA ALA A 8 -15.84 24.79 -4.29
C ALA A 8 -16.58 24.57 -2.96
N THR A 9 -17.66 25.32 -2.76
CA THR A 9 -18.72 24.92 -1.83
C THR A 9 -19.25 23.56 -2.30
N ALA A 10 -19.42 22.61 -1.38
CA ALA A 10 -19.93 21.27 -1.62
C ALA A 10 -21.29 21.32 -2.33
N GLU A 11 -21.29 21.37 -3.67
CA GLU A 11 -22.50 21.16 -4.46
C GLU A 11 -23.00 19.73 -4.22
N ALA A 12 -24.32 19.59 -4.13
CA ALA A 12 -24.98 18.30 -3.97
C ALA A 12 -24.49 17.32 -5.04
N THR A 13 -23.97 16.18 -4.62
CA THR A 13 -23.45 15.15 -5.52
C THR A 13 -24.58 14.62 -6.41
N GLN A 14 -24.64 15.04 -7.68
CA GLN A 14 -25.69 14.66 -8.62
C GLN A 14 -25.51 13.24 -9.17
N VAL A 15 -24.27 12.78 -9.28
CA VAL A 15 -23.96 11.41 -9.72
C VAL A 15 -23.84 10.52 -8.48
N PRO A 16 -24.70 9.50 -8.30
CA PRO A 16 -24.66 8.66 -7.11
C PRO A 16 -23.38 7.81 -7.05
N LYS A 17 -23.00 7.39 -5.85
CA LYS A 17 -22.03 6.31 -5.65
C LYS A 17 -22.53 5.05 -6.34
N ARG A 18 -21.61 4.24 -6.88
CA ARG A 18 -21.97 2.94 -7.45
C ARG A 18 -22.55 2.03 -6.36
N ALA A 19 -23.45 1.13 -6.73
CA ALA A 19 -24.12 0.29 -5.76
C ALA A 19 -23.14 -0.70 -5.11
N PRO A 20 -23.30 -1.02 -3.81
CA PRO A 20 -22.44 -2.00 -3.14
C PRO A 20 -22.41 -3.36 -3.85
N ARG A 21 -23.53 -3.79 -4.44
CA ARG A 21 -23.63 -5.05 -5.20
C ARG A 21 -22.74 -5.09 -6.45
N ASP A 22 -22.29 -3.94 -6.95
CA ASP A 22 -21.39 -3.85 -8.10
C ASP A 22 -19.94 -3.70 -7.65
N VAL A 23 -19.70 -2.88 -6.63
CA VAL A 23 -18.35 -2.54 -6.13
C VAL A 23 -17.76 -3.63 -5.26
N MET A 24 -18.55 -4.23 -4.36
CA MET A 24 -18.11 -5.22 -3.38
C MET A 24 -18.06 -6.65 -3.94
N ARG A 25 -17.66 -6.78 -5.21
CA ARG A 25 -17.46 -8.08 -5.87
C ARG A 25 -15.97 -8.36 -6.01
N LEU A 26 -15.55 -9.60 -5.73
CA LEU A 26 -14.13 -10.00 -5.74
C LEU A 26 -13.42 -9.63 -7.05
N ALA A 27 -14.08 -9.81 -8.20
CA ALA A 27 -13.52 -9.46 -9.49
C ALA A 27 -13.20 -7.96 -9.61
N ARG A 28 -14.07 -7.08 -9.09
CA ARG A 28 -13.89 -5.63 -9.15
C ARG A 28 -12.93 -5.12 -8.08
N LEU A 29 -13.02 -5.62 -6.85
CA LEU A 29 -12.06 -5.31 -5.78
C LEU A 29 -10.63 -5.73 -6.18
N GLY A 30 -10.49 -6.89 -6.84
CA GLY A 30 -9.23 -7.39 -7.39
C GLY A 30 -8.74 -6.67 -8.65
N SER A 31 -9.46 -5.65 -9.10
CA SER A 31 -9.09 -4.75 -10.21
C SER A 31 -8.75 -3.34 -9.73
N PHE A 32 -8.67 -3.09 -8.42
CA PHE A 32 -8.33 -1.77 -7.92
C PHE A 32 -6.86 -1.42 -8.15
N HIS A 33 -6.63 -0.24 -8.72
CA HIS A 33 -5.30 0.33 -8.92
C HIS A 33 -5.01 1.43 -7.89
N GLN A 34 -3.73 1.69 -7.66
CA GLN A 34 -3.29 2.79 -6.80
C GLN A 34 -3.97 4.11 -7.19
N SER A 35 -4.30 4.91 -6.19
CA SER A 35 -4.97 6.19 -6.36
C SER A 35 -4.44 7.18 -5.32
N ARG A 36 -4.95 8.42 -5.32
CA ARG A 36 -4.62 9.38 -4.27
C ARG A 36 -4.93 8.85 -2.86
N LEU A 37 -5.92 7.97 -2.70
CA LEU A 37 -6.31 7.39 -1.40
C LEU A 37 -5.41 6.22 -0.95
N SER A 38 -4.44 5.78 -1.75
CA SER A 38 -3.52 4.71 -1.35
C SER A 38 -2.73 5.08 -0.08
N PHE A 39 -2.60 4.14 0.84
CA PHE A 39 -2.09 4.41 2.21
C PHE A 39 -0.66 4.98 2.22
N MET A 40 0.24 4.38 1.45
CA MET A 40 1.62 4.87 1.29
C MET A 40 1.66 6.27 0.66
N ARG A 41 0.80 6.55 -0.33
CA ARG A 41 0.76 7.87 -0.98
C ARG A 41 0.22 8.94 -0.04
N THR A 42 -0.73 8.58 0.83
CA THR A 42 -1.23 9.45 1.90
C THR A 42 -0.11 9.79 2.88
N LEU A 43 0.67 8.79 3.33
CA LEU A 43 1.84 9.01 4.17
C LEU A 43 2.84 9.95 3.48
N LEU A 44 3.28 9.64 2.25
CA LEU A 44 4.29 10.44 1.54
C LEU A 44 3.85 11.90 1.33
N ARG A 45 2.57 12.14 1.03
CA ARG A 45 2.02 13.51 0.94
C ARG A 45 2.10 14.23 2.28
N ARG A 46 1.73 13.55 3.38
CA ARG A 46 1.82 14.12 4.73
C ARG A 46 3.26 14.46 5.10
N LEU A 47 4.19 13.51 4.96
CA LEU A 47 5.62 13.69 5.27
C LEU A 47 6.16 14.94 4.57
N ARG A 48 5.77 15.16 3.31
CA ARG A 48 6.15 16.34 2.53
C ARG A 48 5.46 17.62 3.01
N ALA A 49 4.15 17.60 3.21
CA ALA A 49 3.37 18.78 3.60
C ALA A 49 3.76 19.31 4.99
N GLU A 50 4.05 18.41 5.92
CA GLU A 50 4.45 18.71 7.29
C GLU A 50 5.97 18.90 7.44
N ASN A 51 6.74 18.86 6.35
CA ASN A 51 8.20 19.03 6.32
C ASN A 51 8.96 18.11 7.29
N TRP A 52 8.58 16.82 7.31
CA TRP A 52 9.26 15.84 8.16
C TRP A 52 10.75 15.76 7.82
N ARG A 53 11.59 15.63 8.85
CA ARG A 53 13.04 15.48 8.72
C ARG A 53 13.44 14.05 9.02
N PHE A 54 14.46 13.55 8.33
CA PHE A 54 14.98 12.20 8.51
C PHE A 54 16.45 12.26 8.89
N GLU A 55 16.85 11.41 9.85
CA GLU A 55 18.21 11.33 10.38
C GLU A 55 18.62 9.85 10.49
N THR A 56 19.83 9.51 10.04
CA THR A 56 20.46 8.23 10.38
C THR A 56 21.31 8.43 11.63
N ARG A 57 20.82 7.97 12.78
CA ARG A 57 21.48 8.18 14.09
C ARG A 57 22.61 7.20 14.36
N ALA A 58 22.49 5.99 13.82
CA ALA A 58 23.50 4.94 13.93
C ALA A 58 23.49 4.08 12.66
N PHE A 59 24.67 3.68 12.22
CA PHE A 59 24.85 2.67 11.16
C PHE A 59 26.06 1.81 11.53
N GLU A 60 25.88 0.97 12.55
CA GLU A 60 26.90 0.11 13.15
C GLU A 60 26.81 -1.29 12.53
N ILE A 61 27.11 -1.39 11.24
CA ILE A 61 27.07 -2.64 10.48
C ILE A 61 28.49 -3.04 10.10
N ASP A 62 28.90 -4.25 10.50
CA ASP A 62 30.25 -4.78 10.24
C ASP A 62 30.44 -5.20 8.77
N SER A 63 31.65 -5.66 8.45
CA SER A 63 32.01 -6.11 7.10
C SER A 63 31.29 -7.37 6.63
N ARG A 64 30.67 -8.11 7.56
CA ARG A 64 29.81 -9.27 7.25
C ARG A 64 28.36 -8.86 7.05
N GLY A 65 28.03 -7.58 7.22
CA GLY A 65 26.66 -7.09 7.15
C GLY A 65 25.86 -7.42 8.41
N THR A 66 26.51 -7.60 9.56
CA THR A 66 25.88 -7.86 10.86
C THR A 66 25.99 -6.63 11.76
N GLY A 67 24.94 -6.33 12.50
CA GLY A 67 24.92 -5.21 13.46
C GLY A 67 23.58 -4.52 13.52
N HIS A 68 23.58 -3.20 13.74
CA HIS A 68 22.34 -2.43 13.81
C HIS A 68 22.43 -1.05 13.14
N ALA A 69 21.27 -0.51 12.76
CA ALA A 69 21.14 0.85 12.26
C ALA A 69 19.86 1.51 12.78
N ILE A 70 19.87 2.83 12.91
CA ILE A 70 18.76 3.61 13.47
C ILE A 70 18.42 4.77 12.53
N TYR A 71 17.19 4.74 12.02
CA TYR A 71 16.64 5.79 11.16
C TYR A 71 15.51 6.50 11.90
N THR A 72 15.70 7.78 12.20
CA THR A 72 14.72 8.59 12.91
C THR A 72 13.97 9.49 11.94
N ALA A 73 12.65 9.43 11.98
CA ALA A 73 11.74 10.34 11.31
C ALA A 73 11.18 11.34 12.33
N HIS A 74 11.46 12.63 12.14
CA HIS A 74 10.96 13.72 12.98
C HIS A 74 9.75 14.37 12.31
N GLY A 75 8.57 14.14 12.88
CA GLY A 75 7.37 14.90 12.57
C GLY A 75 7.30 16.22 13.35
N PRO A 76 6.19 16.97 13.21
CA PRO A 76 6.00 18.24 13.91
C PRO A 76 5.99 18.11 15.44
N THR A 77 5.44 17.01 15.96
CA THR A 77 5.23 16.80 17.40
C THR A 77 5.95 15.56 17.93
N HIS A 78 6.04 14.50 17.14
CA HIS A 78 6.63 13.23 17.56
C HIS A 78 7.80 12.82 16.68
N SER A 79 8.68 11.98 17.21
CA SER A 79 9.73 11.31 16.46
C SER A 79 9.51 9.81 16.50
N TYR A 80 9.85 9.12 15.42
CA TYR A 80 9.71 7.67 15.30
C TYR A 80 11.01 7.09 14.77
N SER A 81 11.54 6.05 15.40
CA SER A 81 12.84 5.48 15.03
C SER A 81 12.70 4.04 14.55
N LEU A 82 13.07 3.77 13.31
CA LEU A 82 13.28 2.38 12.89
C LEU A 82 14.61 1.89 13.47
N VAL A 83 14.55 0.88 14.32
CA VAL A 83 15.72 0.12 14.77
C VAL A 83 15.83 -1.14 13.92
N ALA A 84 16.85 -1.19 13.08
CA ALA A 84 17.14 -2.31 12.19
C ALA A 84 18.28 -3.15 12.76
N PHE A 85 18.09 -4.46 12.83
CA PHE A 85 19.14 -5.42 13.15
C PHE A 85 19.42 -6.28 11.92
N ALA A 86 20.68 -6.30 11.49
CA ALA A 86 21.15 -7.12 10.38
C ALA A 86 21.88 -8.35 10.93
N HIS A 87 21.63 -9.51 10.33
CA HIS A 87 22.15 -10.79 10.79
C HIS A 87 22.92 -11.47 9.66
N ASP A 88 23.95 -12.23 10.02
CA ASP A 88 24.56 -13.19 9.10
C ASP A 88 23.68 -14.45 9.04
N LEU A 89 23.02 -14.63 7.89
CA LEU A 89 22.18 -15.79 7.62
C LEU A 89 22.80 -16.62 6.49
N PRO A 90 23.15 -17.89 6.72
CA PRO A 90 23.61 -18.80 5.68
C PRO A 90 22.63 -18.90 4.50
N ALA A 91 23.15 -18.92 3.28
CA ALA A 91 22.33 -18.88 2.06
C ALA A 91 21.28 -19.99 1.98
N HIS A 92 21.59 -21.19 2.47
CA HIS A 92 20.67 -22.34 2.46
C HIS A 92 19.49 -22.22 3.44
N LEU A 93 19.53 -21.26 4.39
CA LEU A 93 18.44 -20.96 5.31
C LEU A 93 17.55 -19.82 4.81
N ARG A 94 17.93 -19.13 3.73
CA ARG A 94 17.15 -18.04 3.16
C ARG A 94 15.91 -18.58 2.47
N SER A 95 14.76 -17.98 2.79
CA SER A 95 13.48 -18.31 2.18
C SER A 95 12.67 -17.05 1.98
N ASP A 96 12.13 -16.90 0.78
CA ASP A 96 11.23 -15.81 0.41
C ASP A 96 9.77 -16.07 0.84
N ARG A 97 9.52 -17.12 1.63
CA ARG A 97 8.18 -17.53 2.06
C ARG A 97 7.88 -17.03 3.48
N VAL A 98 6.61 -16.79 3.77
CA VAL A 98 6.12 -16.37 5.09
C VAL A 98 6.49 -17.34 6.24
N ILE A 99 6.72 -18.61 5.90
CA ILE A 99 7.11 -19.69 6.84
C ILE A 99 8.61 -19.74 7.15
N ALA A 100 9.40 -18.75 6.70
CA ALA A 100 10.81 -18.67 7.01
C ALA A 100 11.04 -18.56 8.53
N THR A 101 11.94 -19.38 9.06
CA THR A 101 12.29 -19.45 10.49
C THR A 101 13.54 -18.66 10.85
N ALA A 102 14.19 -18.04 9.86
CA ALA A 102 15.40 -17.25 10.03
C ALA A 102 15.42 -16.09 9.02
N TRP A 103 16.05 -14.98 9.42
CA TRP A 103 15.94 -13.69 8.72
C TRP A 103 17.28 -12.97 8.57
N ASP A 104 17.58 -12.42 7.39
CA ASP A 104 18.77 -11.56 7.18
C ASP A 104 18.65 -10.21 7.92
N ALA A 105 17.42 -9.72 8.14
CA ALA A 105 17.18 -8.50 8.88
C ALA A 105 15.85 -8.52 9.65
N THR A 106 15.85 -7.88 10.82
CA THR A 106 14.66 -7.69 11.66
C THR A 106 14.54 -6.26 12.11
N PHE A 107 13.32 -5.77 12.25
CA PHE A 107 13.05 -4.36 12.45
C PHE A 107 11.99 -4.14 13.53
N THR A 108 12.11 -3.02 14.23
CA THR A 108 11.02 -2.46 15.01
C THR A 108 10.90 -0.96 14.76
N LEU A 109 9.67 -0.45 14.72
CA LEU A 109 9.43 1.01 14.74
C LEU A 109 9.20 1.44 16.19
N PHE A 110 10.16 2.16 16.74
CA PHE A 110 10.15 2.68 18.11
C PHE A 110 9.45 4.05 18.17
N ASP A 111 8.62 4.25 19.19
CA ASP A 111 7.96 5.50 19.50
C ASP A 111 8.91 6.44 20.26
N GLY A 112 9.54 7.35 19.52
CA GLY A 112 10.57 8.26 20.02
C GLY A 112 11.96 7.97 19.48
N ILE A 113 12.97 8.36 20.27
CA ILE A 113 14.39 8.12 20.01
C ILE A 113 14.87 7.07 21.02
N PRO A 114 15.33 5.88 20.58
CA PRO A 114 15.74 4.82 21.49
C PRO A 114 17.02 5.20 22.23
N THR A 115 17.10 4.81 23.50
CA THR A 115 18.34 4.89 24.28
C THR A 115 19.24 3.69 24.00
N GLU A 116 20.49 3.73 24.45
CA GLU A 116 21.39 2.57 24.38
C GLU A 116 20.81 1.34 25.10
N ALA A 117 20.14 1.54 26.24
CA ALA A 117 19.48 0.47 26.98
C ALA A 117 18.33 -0.15 26.17
N ASP A 118 17.59 0.67 25.41
CA ASP A 118 16.56 0.18 24.48
C ASP A 118 17.18 -0.66 23.37
N ILE A 119 18.25 -0.19 22.73
CA ILE A 119 18.94 -0.90 21.65
C ILE A 119 19.41 -2.29 22.15
N ILE A 120 20.06 -2.35 23.31
CA ILE A 120 20.53 -3.61 23.92
C ILE A 120 19.35 -4.55 24.25
N ARG A 121 18.22 -4.01 24.74
CA ARG A 121 17.00 -4.80 24.99
C ARG A 121 16.41 -5.34 23.68
N LEU A 122 16.30 -4.48 22.67
CA LEU A 122 15.70 -4.80 21.38
C LEU A 122 16.54 -5.82 20.61
N ALA A 123 17.86 -5.71 20.63
CA ALA A 123 18.78 -6.67 20.00
C ALA A 123 18.56 -8.12 20.51
N ARG A 124 18.17 -8.26 21.78
CA ARG A 124 17.90 -9.57 22.41
C ARG A 124 16.51 -10.15 22.12
N ASN A 125 15.58 -9.35 21.60
CA ASN A 125 14.16 -9.69 21.51
C ASN A 125 13.58 -9.59 20.11
N VAL A 126 13.87 -8.52 19.37
CA VAL A 126 13.35 -8.29 18.01
C VAL A 126 13.69 -9.47 17.08
N PRO A 127 14.92 -10.04 17.11
CA PRO A 127 15.24 -11.19 16.28
C PRO A 127 14.53 -12.49 16.66
N LYS A 128 13.90 -12.60 17.85
CA LYS A 128 13.26 -13.84 18.34
C LYS A 128 11.76 -13.95 18.01
N GLN A 129 11.11 -12.84 17.70
CA GLN A 129 9.70 -12.77 17.29
C GLN A 129 8.73 -13.44 18.26
N GLU A 130 8.09 -14.55 17.88
CA GLU A 130 7.17 -15.29 18.73
C GLU A 130 7.80 -15.70 20.09
N ALA A 131 9.10 -15.96 20.09
CA ALA A 131 9.88 -16.29 21.29
C ALA A 131 10.48 -15.06 22.00
N GLY A 132 10.36 -13.86 21.41
CA GLY A 132 10.80 -12.59 21.98
C GLY A 132 9.63 -11.76 22.50
N ARG A 133 9.94 -10.71 23.26
CA ARG A 133 8.93 -9.70 23.66
C ARG A 133 9.48 -8.30 23.47
N ILE A 134 8.69 -7.47 22.83
CA ILE A 134 8.88 -6.02 22.77
C ILE A 134 7.97 -5.37 23.81
N SER A 135 7.87 -4.05 23.83
CA SER A 135 7.02 -3.31 24.76
C SER A 135 6.06 -2.37 24.02
N ASP A 136 5.25 -1.68 24.81
CA ASP A 136 4.39 -0.57 24.43
C ASP A 136 5.11 0.63 23.78
N ARG A 137 6.45 0.63 23.72
CA ARG A 137 7.26 1.63 23.00
C ARG A 137 7.53 1.24 21.55
N GLU A 138 7.26 -0.01 21.17
CA GLU A 138 7.45 -0.49 19.81
C GLU A 138 6.09 -0.56 19.10
N LEU A 139 5.92 0.26 18.06
CA LEU A 139 4.66 0.40 17.32
C LEU A 139 4.48 -0.69 16.25
N SER A 140 5.59 -1.23 15.73
CA SER A 140 5.54 -2.36 14.79
C SER A 140 6.79 -3.22 14.89
N LEU A 141 6.66 -4.50 14.52
CA LEU A 141 7.75 -5.46 14.39
C LEU A 141 7.70 -6.09 13.00
N SER A 142 8.83 -6.14 12.30
CA SER A 142 8.91 -6.77 10.99
C SER A 142 10.23 -7.52 10.76
N ARG A 143 10.25 -8.29 9.68
CA ARG A 143 11.38 -9.15 9.29
C ARG A 143 11.49 -9.24 7.77
N ALA A 144 12.72 -9.32 7.27
CA ALA A 144 12.99 -9.43 5.85
C ALA A 144 14.18 -10.36 5.54
N ASN A 145 14.13 -10.95 4.34
CA ASN A 145 15.22 -11.73 3.76
C ASN A 145 15.74 -11.07 2.50
N ARG A 146 17.04 -11.25 2.23
CA ARG A 146 17.70 -10.81 1.01
C ARG A 146 17.13 -11.57 -0.19
N SER A 147 16.91 -10.85 -1.27
CA SER A 147 16.52 -11.43 -2.55
C SER A 147 17.67 -12.28 -3.07
N VAL A 148 17.44 -13.60 -3.17
CA VAL A 148 18.39 -14.54 -3.77
C VAL A 148 18.64 -14.25 -5.26
N ARG A 149 17.77 -13.45 -5.90
CA ARG A 149 17.85 -13.11 -7.33
C ARG A 149 18.68 -11.86 -7.62
N LEU A 150 18.68 -10.89 -6.72
CA LEU A 150 19.27 -9.56 -6.97
C LEU A 150 20.35 -9.11 -5.99
N TRP A 151 20.37 -9.60 -4.75
CA TRP A 151 21.23 -9.02 -3.72
C TRP A 151 22.71 -9.05 -4.11
N ASP A 152 23.27 -10.24 -4.34
CA ASP A 152 24.69 -10.41 -4.64
C ASP A 152 25.07 -9.73 -5.96
N TYR A 153 24.20 -9.83 -6.97
CA TYR A 153 24.38 -9.15 -8.25
C TYR A 153 24.54 -7.62 -8.10
N VAL A 154 23.69 -6.98 -7.31
CA VAL A 154 23.77 -5.53 -7.10
C VAL A 154 25.02 -5.17 -6.30
N VAL A 155 25.36 -5.94 -5.25
CA VAL A 155 26.60 -5.70 -4.49
C VAL A 155 27.82 -5.80 -5.41
N ASP A 156 27.88 -6.81 -6.29
CA ASP A 156 28.99 -7.02 -7.23
C ASP A 156 29.12 -5.87 -8.23
N CYS A 157 28.02 -5.46 -8.86
CA CYS A 157 28.04 -4.34 -9.80
C CYS A 157 28.59 -3.08 -9.14
N LEU A 158 28.04 -2.72 -7.98
CA LEU A 158 28.43 -1.52 -7.26
C LEU A 158 29.88 -1.59 -6.80
N ALA A 159 30.32 -2.73 -6.27
CA ALA A 159 31.71 -2.93 -5.82
C ALA A 159 32.70 -2.78 -6.98
N GLN A 160 32.34 -3.19 -8.20
CA GLN A 160 33.17 -3.04 -9.40
C GLN A 160 33.13 -1.63 -10.02
N GLY A 161 32.43 -0.68 -9.40
CA GLY A 161 32.29 0.69 -9.92
C GLY A 161 31.25 0.84 -11.03
N SER A 162 30.35 -0.14 -11.19
CA SER A 162 29.32 -0.17 -12.22
C SER A 162 27.90 -0.10 -11.65
N GLN A 163 26.91 0.25 -12.48
CA GLN A 163 25.50 0.22 -12.09
C GLN A 163 24.86 -1.10 -12.55
N PRO A 164 23.95 -1.69 -11.76
CA PRO A 164 23.21 -2.86 -12.21
C PRO A 164 22.27 -2.51 -13.37
N ASP A 165 21.99 -3.50 -14.21
CA ASP A 165 21.11 -3.37 -15.36
C ASP A 165 19.66 -3.05 -14.91
N PRO A 166 19.08 -1.91 -15.30
CA PRO A 166 17.72 -1.55 -14.97
C PRO A 166 16.69 -2.63 -15.33
N ALA A 167 16.86 -3.34 -16.46
CA ALA A 167 15.90 -4.37 -16.89
C ALA A 167 15.79 -5.50 -15.86
N ARG A 168 16.94 -5.96 -15.31
CA ARG A 168 16.97 -6.97 -14.24
C ARG A 168 16.36 -6.45 -12.94
N ILE A 169 16.54 -5.16 -12.64
CA ILE A 169 15.89 -4.55 -11.47
C ILE A 169 14.37 -4.52 -11.65
N HIS A 170 13.86 -4.17 -12.82
CA HIS A 170 12.43 -4.13 -13.11
C HIS A 170 11.74 -5.50 -13.02
N GLU A 171 12.45 -6.59 -13.34
CA GLU A 171 11.92 -7.95 -13.26
C GLU A 171 11.58 -8.40 -11.82
N VAL A 172 12.32 -7.91 -10.82
CA VAL A 172 12.16 -8.34 -9.41
C VAL A 172 11.66 -7.21 -8.51
N GLY A 173 12.19 -6.00 -8.67
CA GLY A 173 11.72 -4.79 -8.02
C GLY A 173 12.12 -4.59 -6.56
N TYR A 174 12.84 -5.53 -5.92
CA TYR A 174 13.27 -5.40 -4.52
C TYR A 174 14.59 -6.13 -4.24
N LEU A 175 15.32 -5.65 -3.22
CA LEU A 175 16.53 -6.29 -2.70
C LEU A 175 16.30 -7.08 -1.42
N MET A 176 15.27 -6.74 -0.64
CA MET A 176 14.79 -7.58 0.44
C MET A 176 13.27 -7.69 0.37
N ARG A 177 12.77 -8.83 0.85
CA ARG A 177 11.35 -9.15 0.93
C ARG A 177 10.93 -9.24 2.39
N THR A 178 9.99 -8.39 2.80
CA THR A 178 9.37 -8.48 4.13
C THR A 178 8.37 -9.65 4.16
N THR A 179 8.26 -10.28 5.32
CA THR A 179 7.32 -11.40 5.53
C THR A 179 6.09 -11.03 6.33
N ALA A 180 6.18 -10.00 7.18
CA ALA A 180 5.05 -9.36 7.82
C ALA A 180 5.51 -8.07 8.48
N VAL A 181 4.56 -7.15 8.66
CA VAL A 181 4.69 -6.00 9.57
C VAL A 181 3.58 -6.17 10.59
N TYR A 182 3.96 -6.51 11.81
CA TYR A 182 3.05 -6.76 12.92
C TYR A 182 2.92 -5.50 13.76
N GLY A 183 1.71 -5.20 14.23
CA GLY A 183 1.41 -4.10 15.14
C GLY A 183 0.27 -4.50 16.10
N SER A 184 -0.39 -3.50 16.68
CA SER A 184 -1.63 -3.67 17.46
C SER A 184 -1.53 -4.72 18.57
N GLY A 185 -0.63 -4.50 19.53
CA GLY A 185 -0.51 -5.37 20.71
C GLY A 185 0.28 -6.67 20.48
N LYS A 186 0.51 -7.09 19.23
CA LYS A 186 1.19 -8.35 18.96
C LYS A 186 2.63 -8.33 19.50
N PHE A 187 3.04 -9.43 20.14
CA PHE A 187 4.36 -9.57 20.80
C PHE A 187 4.64 -8.59 21.94
N GLY A 188 3.61 -7.92 22.45
CA GLY A 188 3.73 -6.85 23.45
C GLY A 188 3.93 -5.47 22.85
N ALA A 189 3.80 -5.31 21.53
CA ALA A 189 3.82 -4.02 20.86
C ALA A 189 2.77 -3.06 21.42
N ALA A 190 2.92 -1.77 21.13
CA ALA A 190 1.89 -0.79 21.41
C ALA A 190 0.54 -1.19 20.79
N ASP A 191 -0.54 -1.00 21.54
CA ASP A 191 -1.89 -1.10 20.99
C ASP A 191 -2.23 0.17 20.19
N ARG A 192 -3.18 0.06 19.27
CA ARG A 192 -3.69 1.18 18.47
C ARG A 192 -4.22 2.30 19.36
N GLU A 193 -4.80 1.99 20.53
CA GLU A 193 -5.28 3.01 21.48
C GLU A 193 -4.18 4.02 21.88
N GLN A 194 -2.91 3.61 21.93
CA GLN A 194 -1.80 4.47 22.35
C GLN A 194 -1.41 5.52 21.31
N SER A 195 -1.69 5.26 20.03
CA SER A 195 -1.38 6.16 18.91
C SER A 195 -2.62 6.75 18.25
N ALA A 196 -3.81 6.30 18.64
CA ALA A 196 -5.09 6.64 18.03
C ALA A 196 -5.37 8.14 17.91
N ALA A 197 -5.00 8.89 18.95
CA ALA A 197 -5.23 10.32 19.05
C ALA A 197 -4.23 11.16 18.23
N ARG A 198 -3.15 10.56 17.69
CA ARG A 198 -2.13 11.27 16.92
C ARG A 198 -2.56 11.35 15.46
N ASP A 199 -2.67 12.56 14.93
CA ASP A 199 -3.19 12.78 13.58
C ASP A 199 -2.43 11.99 12.51
N GLU A 200 -1.11 11.87 12.65
CA GLU A 200 -0.25 11.11 11.73
C GLU A 200 -0.48 9.59 11.77
N CYS A 201 -1.08 9.07 12.85
CA CYS A 201 -1.38 7.66 13.04
C CYS A 201 -2.86 7.31 12.76
N ARG A 202 -3.72 8.30 12.53
CA ARG A 202 -5.17 8.09 12.36
C ARG A 202 -5.52 7.29 11.12
N GLY A 203 -4.81 7.50 10.01
CA GLY A 203 -5.08 6.83 8.75
C GLY A 203 -4.78 5.33 8.79
N PRO A 204 -5.32 4.54 7.85
CA PRO A 204 -5.05 3.11 7.77
C PRO A 204 -3.55 2.85 7.58
N PHE A 205 -3.02 1.96 8.42
CA PHE A 205 -1.65 1.44 8.40
C PHE A 205 -0.52 2.48 8.36
N GLN A 206 -0.72 3.71 8.86
CA GLN A 206 0.31 4.76 8.72
C GLN A 206 1.63 4.41 9.42
N VAL A 207 1.55 3.78 10.60
CA VAL A 207 2.70 3.27 11.36
C VAL A 207 3.46 2.23 10.54
N GLU A 208 2.75 1.25 9.99
CA GLU A 208 3.35 0.17 9.20
C GLU A 208 3.92 0.70 7.88
N MET A 209 3.26 1.65 7.23
CA MET A 209 3.77 2.31 6.03
C MET A 209 5.06 3.10 6.33
N LEU A 210 5.15 3.78 7.48
CA LEU A 210 6.38 4.48 7.89
C LEU A 210 7.51 3.49 8.18
N SER A 211 7.20 2.39 8.88
CA SER A 211 8.14 1.28 9.13
C SER A 211 8.72 0.76 7.82
N VAL A 212 7.87 0.42 6.84
CA VAL A 212 8.27 -0.06 5.51
C VAL A 212 9.07 1.01 4.75
N TYR A 213 8.66 2.28 4.79
CA TYR A 213 9.39 3.36 4.13
C TYR A 213 10.84 3.49 4.66
N LEU A 214 11.03 3.42 5.97
CA LEU A 214 12.35 3.47 6.59
C LEU A 214 13.15 2.17 6.34
N THR A 215 12.50 1.00 6.35
CA THR A 215 13.13 -0.27 5.98
C THR A 215 13.71 -0.19 4.57
N ARG A 216 13.02 0.49 3.65
CA ARG A 216 13.50 0.67 2.27
C ARG A 216 14.80 1.46 2.24
N ALA A 217 14.89 2.54 3.03
CA ALA A 217 16.10 3.32 3.16
C ALA A 217 17.26 2.47 3.70
N PHE A 218 17.02 1.73 4.79
CA PHE A 218 18.00 0.80 5.34
C PHE A 218 18.53 -0.21 4.32
N ILE A 219 17.64 -0.84 3.54
CA ILE A 219 18.05 -1.84 2.54
C ILE A 219 18.97 -1.22 1.49
N MET A 220 18.65 -0.01 1.02
CA MET A 220 19.46 0.68 0.02
C MET A 220 20.81 1.12 0.58
N ASP A 221 20.88 1.51 1.86
CA ASP A 221 22.15 1.86 2.49
C ASP A 221 23.00 0.62 2.78
N LEU A 222 22.36 -0.48 3.19
CA LEU A 222 23.03 -1.74 3.45
C LEU A 222 23.67 -2.32 2.19
N VAL A 223 22.99 -2.33 1.04
CA VAL A 223 23.59 -2.86 -0.20
C VAL A 223 24.80 -2.04 -0.65
N GLU A 224 24.75 -0.71 -0.53
CA GLU A 224 25.87 0.16 -0.85
C GLU A 224 27.01 0.02 0.17
N HIS A 225 26.69 -0.17 1.45
CA HIS A 225 27.68 -0.47 2.48
C HIS A 225 28.42 -1.77 2.18
N MET A 226 27.70 -2.85 1.88
CA MET A 226 28.30 -4.13 1.52
C MET A 226 29.23 -4.02 0.30
N ALA A 227 28.85 -3.20 -0.69
CA ALA A 227 29.71 -2.93 -1.85
C ALA A 227 30.99 -2.17 -1.46
N ARG A 228 30.86 -1.10 -0.66
CA ARG A 228 32.00 -0.31 -0.15
C ARG A 228 32.94 -1.12 0.73
N THR A 229 32.41 -1.98 1.60
CA THR A 229 33.25 -2.86 2.42
C THR A 229 33.98 -3.89 1.55
N ARG A 230 33.34 -4.40 0.50
CA ARG A 230 33.95 -5.38 -0.42
C ARG A 230 35.08 -4.76 -1.26
N ALA A 231 34.89 -3.55 -1.76
CA ALA A 231 35.85 -2.89 -2.64
C ALA A 231 35.86 -1.36 -2.39
N PRO A 232 36.56 -0.88 -1.34
CA PRO A 232 36.50 0.52 -0.92
C PRO A 232 37.00 1.50 -1.98
N ASP A 233 37.94 1.07 -2.84
CA ASP A 233 38.56 1.92 -3.84
C ASP A 233 37.72 2.09 -5.12
N THR A 234 36.82 1.15 -5.41
CA THR A 234 36.05 1.11 -6.67
C THR A 234 34.55 1.22 -6.46
N ALA A 235 34.04 0.99 -5.25
CA ALA A 235 32.61 0.95 -5.00
C ALA A 235 31.91 2.27 -5.30
N VAL A 236 30.81 2.21 -6.04
CA VAL A 236 29.95 3.37 -6.34
C VAL A 236 28.59 3.26 -5.67
N PRO A 237 27.93 4.38 -5.30
CA PRO A 237 26.55 4.35 -4.83
C PRO A 237 25.58 4.03 -5.97
N LEU A 238 24.35 3.62 -5.62
CA LEU A 238 23.31 3.47 -6.62
C LEU A 238 22.97 4.82 -7.26
N ALA A 239 22.87 4.84 -8.58
CA ALA A 239 22.40 6.02 -9.31
C ALA A 239 21.00 6.42 -8.79
N PRO A 240 20.72 7.71 -8.54
CA PRO A 240 19.48 8.13 -7.89
C PRO A 240 18.20 7.66 -8.60
N ALA A 241 18.20 7.58 -9.93
CA ALA A 241 17.07 7.09 -10.71
C ALA A 241 16.80 5.58 -10.44
N LEU A 242 17.86 4.77 -10.43
CA LEU A 242 17.76 3.35 -10.17
C LEU A 242 17.42 3.07 -8.71
N ARG A 243 18.03 3.81 -7.78
CA ARG A 243 17.71 3.75 -6.34
C ARG A 243 16.22 3.99 -6.06
N ARG A 244 15.54 4.82 -6.86
CA ARG A 244 14.10 5.07 -6.74
C ARG A 244 13.22 3.95 -7.29
N SER A 245 13.73 3.10 -8.18
CA SER A 245 12.97 1.99 -8.78
C SER A 245 12.75 0.82 -7.83
N PHE A 246 13.60 0.66 -6.80
CA PHE A 246 13.44 -0.39 -5.81
C PHE A 246 12.24 -0.11 -4.90
N GLY A 247 11.38 -1.11 -4.72
CA GLY A 247 10.42 -1.21 -3.64
C GLY A 247 10.90 -2.16 -2.53
N ILE A 248 9.95 -2.66 -1.74
CA ILE A 248 10.14 -3.76 -0.81
C ILE A 248 9.20 -4.87 -1.22
N GLY A 249 9.72 -6.09 -1.36
CA GLY A 249 8.86 -7.22 -1.66
C GLY A 249 7.97 -7.55 -0.45
N ASN A 250 6.73 -7.98 -0.67
CA ASN A 250 5.87 -8.55 0.37
C ASN A 250 5.66 -10.05 0.11
N SER A 251 5.80 -10.91 1.12
CA SER A 251 5.67 -12.38 0.99
C SER A 251 4.43 -12.99 1.64
N THR A 252 3.48 -12.19 2.17
CA THR A 252 2.24 -12.74 2.74
C THR A 252 0.98 -11.93 2.43
N GLY A 253 -0.11 -12.67 2.22
CA GLY A 253 -1.50 -12.18 2.25
C GLY A 253 -2.40 -12.98 3.19
N LEU A 254 -1.85 -13.94 3.97
CA LEU A 254 -2.65 -14.85 4.80
C LEU A 254 -3.49 -14.12 5.85
N GLY A 255 -2.97 -13.03 6.40
CA GLY A 255 -3.71 -12.21 7.37
C GLY A 255 -4.86 -11.40 6.75
N MET A 256 -4.89 -11.22 5.41
CA MET A 256 -5.90 -10.37 4.78
C MET A 256 -7.29 -11.00 4.78
N ALA A 257 -7.42 -12.32 4.60
CA ALA A 257 -8.73 -12.97 4.61
C ALA A 257 -9.43 -12.85 5.98
N PRO A 258 -8.77 -13.17 7.12
CA PRO A 258 -9.33 -12.90 8.44
C PRO A 258 -9.57 -11.40 8.69
N PHE A 259 -8.68 -10.52 8.21
CA PHE A 259 -8.85 -9.07 8.39
C PHE A 259 -10.15 -8.54 7.75
N LEU A 260 -10.46 -9.00 6.53
CA LEU A 260 -11.71 -8.64 5.84
C LEU A 260 -12.97 -9.07 6.62
N ILE A 261 -12.89 -10.20 7.33
CA ILE A 261 -13.99 -10.75 8.13
C ILE A 261 -14.15 -9.98 9.46
N HIS A 262 -13.03 -9.67 10.12
CA HIS A 262 -13.05 -9.02 11.43
C HIS A 262 -13.26 -7.51 11.38
N HIS A 263 -12.95 -6.85 10.26
CA HIS A 263 -12.99 -5.39 10.13
C HIS A 263 -13.92 -4.89 9.00
N PRO A 264 -15.18 -5.34 8.91
CA PRO A 264 -16.06 -5.02 7.79
C PRO A 264 -16.41 -3.53 7.71
N VAL A 265 -16.48 -2.82 8.85
CA VAL A 265 -16.79 -1.38 8.88
C VAL A 265 -15.58 -0.60 8.37
N LEU A 266 -14.36 -0.99 8.75
CA LEU A 266 -13.15 -0.37 8.23
C LEU A 266 -13.00 -0.55 6.71
N ILE A 267 -13.28 -1.75 6.19
CA ILE A 267 -13.30 -1.99 4.74
C ILE A 267 -14.39 -1.14 4.07
N HIS A 268 -15.58 -1.05 4.66
CA HIS A 268 -16.63 -0.15 4.18
C HIS A 268 -16.12 1.28 4.10
N GLN A 269 -15.43 1.80 5.12
CA GLN A 269 -14.91 3.17 5.11
C GLN A 269 -13.94 3.42 3.95
N TRP A 270 -13.06 2.46 3.64
CA TRP A 270 -12.12 2.61 2.52
C TRP A 270 -12.84 2.66 1.17
N ILE A 271 -13.80 1.75 0.96
CA ILE A 271 -14.58 1.71 -0.27
C ILE A 271 -15.48 2.94 -0.37
N ASN A 272 -16.13 3.33 0.73
CA ASN A 272 -16.99 4.49 0.79
C ASN A 272 -16.23 5.80 0.52
N ALA A 273 -15.02 5.96 1.05
CA ALA A 273 -14.16 7.10 0.74
C ALA A 273 -13.84 7.15 -0.76
N ARG A 274 -13.47 6.02 -1.37
CA ARG A 274 -13.20 5.93 -2.80
C ARG A 274 -14.42 6.23 -3.67
N GLU A 275 -15.56 5.63 -3.37
CA GLU A 275 -16.79 5.85 -4.13
C GLU A 275 -17.32 7.28 -3.95
N THR A 276 -17.15 7.86 -2.76
CA THR A 276 -17.46 9.28 -2.52
C THR A 276 -16.57 10.19 -3.36
N ALA A 277 -15.25 9.92 -3.42
CA ALA A 277 -14.33 10.66 -4.27
C ALA A 277 -14.73 10.60 -5.75
N LEU A 278 -15.02 9.39 -6.25
CA LEU A 278 -15.43 9.18 -7.64
C LEU A 278 -16.76 9.89 -7.95
N ALA A 279 -17.76 9.78 -7.06
CA ALA A 279 -19.06 10.43 -7.23
C ALA A 279 -18.94 11.97 -7.26
N ARG A 280 -18.11 12.56 -6.38
CA ARG A 280 -17.83 14.00 -6.38
C ARG A 280 -17.21 14.45 -7.70
N ILE A 281 -16.19 13.75 -8.18
CA ILE A 281 -15.49 14.12 -9.43
C ILE A 281 -16.38 13.96 -10.64
N ARG A 282 -17.16 12.87 -10.72
CA ARG A 282 -18.15 12.68 -11.78
C ARG A 282 -19.25 13.74 -11.76
N SER A 283 -19.53 14.34 -10.61
CA SER A 283 -20.54 15.39 -10.47
C SER A 283 -20.04 16.78 -10.89
N LEU A 284 -18.74 16.98 -11.14
CA LEU A 284 -18.19 18.28 -11.53
C LEU A 284 -18.81 18.73 -12.86
N PRO A 285 -19.45 19.91 -12.93
CA PRO A 285 -20.13 20.36 -14.15
C PRO A 285 -19.16 20.64 -15.30
N ALA A 286 -17.93 21.02 -14.97
CA ALA A 286 -16.85 21.28 -15.92
C ALA A 286 -15.49 20.95 -15.29
N ALA A 287 -14.44 20.86 -16.12
CA ALA A 287 -13.05 20.73 -15.70
C ALA A 287 -12.20 21.86 -16.26
N ALA A 288 -11.17 22.27 -15.52
CA ALA A 288 -10.20 23.24 -16.01
C ALA A 288 -9.30 22.62 -17.11
N PRO A 289 -8.78 23.41 -18.07
CA PRO A 289 -7.85 22.91 -19.09
C PRO A 289 -6.63 22.18 -18.52
N ALA A 290 -6.12 22.63 -17.37
CA ALA A 290 -5.01 21.97 -16.68
C ALA A 290 -5.37 20.57 -16.15
N GLU A 291 -6.60 20.37 -15.66
CA GLU A 291 -7.08 19.08 -15.15
C GLU A 291 -7.29 18.10 -16.30
N ALA A 292 -7.87 18.57 -17.41
CA ALA A 292 -7.99 17.80 -18.65
C ALA A 292 -6.62 17.40 -19.22
N ALA A 293 -5.65 18.31 -19.23
CA ALA A 293 -4.28 18.01 -19.67
C ALA A 293 -3.60 16.98 -18.75
N ALA A 294 -3.75 17.13 -17.43
CA ALA A 294 -3.21 16.18 -16.45
C ALA A 294 -3.80 14.78 -16.62
N PHE A 295 -5.12 14.67 -16.80
CA PHE A 295 -5.76 13.38 -17.04
C PHE A 295 -5.23 12.70 -18.31
N ARG A 296 -5.06 13.46 -19.41
CA ARG A 296 -4.45 12.92 -20.65
C ARG A 296 -3.03 12.41 -20.40
N ASP A 297 -2.17 13.17 -19.72
CA ASP A 297 -0.82 12.71 -19.36
C ASP A 297 -0.85 11.41 -18.56
N TYR A 298 -1.72 11.34 -17.54
CA TYR A 298 -1.85 10.16 -16.71
C TYR A 298 -2.37 8.95 -17.48
N ALA A 299 -3.30 9.12 -18.42
CA ALA A 299 -3.76 8.04 -19.29
C ALA A 299 -2.62 7.51 -20.19
N TYR A 300 -1.85 8.39 -20.84
CA TYR A 300 -0.70 7.98 -21.65
C TYR A 300 0.41 7.32 -20.83
N ARG A 301 0.62 7.76 -19.59
CA ARG A 301 1.56 7.12 -18.66
C ARG A 301 1.06 5.76 -18.19
N ALA A 302 -0.22 5.63 -17.89
CA ALA A 302 -0.82 4.35 -17.51
C ALA A 302 -0.77 3.34 -18.66
N ARG A 303 -1.01 3.78 -19.91
CA ARG A 303 -0.82 2.95 -21.11
C ARG A 303 0.59 2.40 -21.21
N ARG A 304 1.62 3.25 -21.01
CA ARG A 304 3.03 2.83 -21.00
C ARG A 304 3.32 1.87 -19.84
N HIS A 305 2.87 2.21 -18.64
CA HIS A 305 3.09 1.39 -17.45
C HIS A 305 2.46 0.00 -17.55
N ALA A 306 1.30 -0.14 -18.20
CA ALA A 306 0.67 -1.45 -18.45
C ALA A 306 1.52 -2.36 -19.38
N GLN A 307 2.42 -1.79 -20.20
CA GLN A 307 3.34 -2.58 -21.02
C GLN A 307 4.50 -3.14 -20.19
N ASP A 308 4.90 -2.47 -19.12
CA ASP A 308 5.98 -2.92 -18.24
C ASP A 308 5.57 -4.11 -17.35
N TRP A 309 4.27 -4.36 -17.20
CA TRP A 309 3.75 -5.44 -16.36
C TRP A 309 3.85 -6.78 -17.06
N THR A 310 4.46 -7.76 -16.40
CA THR A 310 4.58 -9.14 -16.89
C THR A 310 4.09 -10.12 -15.84
N SER A 311 3.61 -11.28 -16.29
CA SER A 311 3.18 -12.36 -15.40
C SER A 311 3.28 -13.69 -16.12
N GLU A 312 3.55 -14.76 -15.37
CA GLU A 312 3.47 -16.14 -15.88
C GLU A 312 2.09 -16.77 -15.59
N HIS A 313 1.26 -16.13 -14.76
CA HIS A 313 -0.01 -16.69 -14.34
C HIS A 313 -1.07 -16.51 -15.44
N PRO A 314 -1.74 -17.59 -15.91
CA PRO A 314 -2.66 -17.52 -17.05
C PRO A 314 -3.79 -16.48 -16.90
N VAL A 315 -4.37 -16.38 -15.71
CA VAL A 315 -5.42 -15.37 -15.43
C VAL A 315 -4.87 -13.95 -15.52
N GLN A 316 -3.64 -13.71 -15.05
CA GLN A 316 -3.05 -12.36 -15.09
C GLN A 316 -2.63 -11.99 -16.51
N LEU A 317 -2.13 -12.94 -17.29
CA LEU A 317 -1.84 -12.74 -18.71
C LEU A 317 -3.07 -12.23 -19.48
N ALA A 318 -4.23 -12.86 -19.27
CA ALA A 318 -5.49 -12.42 -19.87
C ALA A 318 -5.88 -11.00 -19.40
N LYS A 319 -5.88 -10.74 -18.10
CA LYS A 319 -6.21 -9.41 -17.53
C LYS A 319 -5.27 -8.31 -18.04
N LEU A 320 -3.97 -8.60 -18.18
CA LEU A 320 -2.99 -7.63 -18.69
C LEU A 320 -3.25 -7.32 -20.17
N ALA A 321 -3.58 -8.33 -20.98
CA ALA A 321 -3.93 -8.11 -22.38
C ALA A 321 -5.20 -7.24 -22.51
N GLU A 322 -6.22 -7.51 -21.69
CA GLU A 322 -7.44 -6.70 -21.63
C GLU A 322 -7.14 -5.25 -21.21
N LEU A 323 -6.36 -5.05 -20.14
CA LEU A 323 -5.98 -3.72 -19.66
C LEU A 323 -5.21 -2.92 -20.72
N ARG A 324 -4.28 -3.55 -21.44
CA ARG A 324 -3.53 -2.90 -22.52
C ARG A 324 -4.47 -2.46 -23.64
N ALA A 325 -5.38 -3.33 -24.06
CA ALA A 325 -6.37 -3.01 -25.08
C ALA A 325 -7.35 -1.90 -24.63
N ASP A 326 -7.72 -1.87 -23.34
CA ASP A 326 -8.53 -0.80 -22.75
C ASP A 326 -7.84 0.56 -22.86
N PHE A 327 -6.54 0.61 -22.55
CA PHE A 327 -5.76 1.85 -22.59
C PHE A 327 -5.39 2.28 -24.01
N ASP A 328 -5.24 1.36 -24.95
CA ASP A 328 -5.16 1.68 -26.37
C ASP A 328 -6.46 2.38 -26.81
N ARG A 329 -7.63 1.79 -26.54
CA ARG A 329 -8.94 2.40 -26.83
C ARG A 329 -9.12 3.78 -26.18
N LEU A 330 -8.72 3.92 -24.91
CA LEU A 330 -8.82 5.19 -24.19
C LEU A 330 -7.95 6.26 -24.87
N CYS A 331 -6.68 5.94 -25.13
CA CYS A 331 -5.76 6.87 -25.74
C CYS A 331 -6.13 7.26 -27.18
N ASP A 332 -6.81 6.38 -27.92
CA ASP A 332 -7.31 6.69 -29.26
C ASP A 332 -8.58 7.57 -29.21
N TRP A 333 -9.38 7.44 -28.16
CA TRP A 333 -10.60 8.23 -27.96
C TRP A 333 -10.35 9.63 -27.38
N LEU A 334 -9.34 9.79 -26.52
CA LEU A 334 -9.04 11.03 -25.78
C LEU A 334 -8.77 12.30 -26.63
N PRO A 335 -8.18 12.24 -27.84
CA PRO A 335 -7.96 13.41 -28.67
C PRO A 335 -9.26 14.12 -29.06
N GLU A 336 -10.30 13.35 -29.35
CA GLU A 336 -11.62 13.85 -29.79
C GLU A 336 -12.59 14.08 -28.62
N ALA A 337 -12.23 13.61 -27.42
CA ALA A 337 -13.08 13.75 -26.24
C ALA A 337 -13.09 15.19 -25.71
N ASP A 338 -14.29 15.78 -25.57
CA ASP A 338 -14.46 16.96 -24.74
C ASP A 338 -14.27 16.56 -23.27
N LEU A 339 -13.19 17.06 -22.67
CA LEU A 339 -12.85 16.85 -21.26
C LEU A 339 -13.11 18.08 -20.39
N ILE A 340 -13.82 19.08 -20.90
CA ILE A 340 -14.02 20.37 -20.24
C ILE A 340 -15.47 20.59 -19.83
N HIS A 341 -16.44 20.37 -20.71
CA HIS A 341 -17.83 20.79 -20.46
C HIS A 341 -18.76 19.64 -20.07
N ASP A 342 -19.95 19.95 -19.55
CA ASP A 342 -21.09 19.03 -19.31
C ASP A 342 -20.73 17.71 -18.60
N ARG A 343 -20.18 17.82 -17.39
CA ARG A 343 -19.75 16.67 -16.58
C ARG A 343 -18.77 15.75 -17.33
N PRO A 344 -17.61 16.28 -17.73
CA PRO A 344 -16.66 15.55 -18.57
C PRO A 344 -16.22 14.22 -17.95
N TRP A 345 -16.03 14.17 -16.63
CA TRP A 345 -15.59 12.96 -15.94
C TRP A 345 -16.65 11.88 -15.83
N ASP A 346 -17.94 12.26 -15.74
CA ASP A 346 -19.02 11.27 -15.84
C ASP A 346 -19.08 10.67 -17.24
N ARG A 347 -18.87 11.48 -18.29
CA ARG A 347 -18.79 10.96 -19.66
C ARG A 347 -17.61 10.00 -19.85
N VAL A 348 -16.42 10.35 -19.35
CA VAL A 348 -15.25 9.45 -19.39
C VAL A 348 -15.56 8.14 -18.68
N PHE A 349 -16.15 8.20 -17.48
CA PHE A 349 -16.45 7.00 -16.72
C PHE A 349 -17.53 6.13 -17.37
N ARG A 350 -18.63 6.73 -17.88
CA ARG A 350 -19.66 6.00 -18.62
C ARG A 350 -19.16 5.43 -19.94
N TRP A 351 -18.20 6.09 -20.59
CA TRP A 351 -17.51 5.54 -21.74
C TRP A 351 -16.75 4.28 -21.32
N ALA A 352 -15.97 4.34 -20.24
CA ALA A 352 -15.23 3.19 -19.73
C ALA A 352 -16.14 2.01 -19.34
N GLU A 353 -17.30 2.28 -18.73
CA GLU A 353 -18.29 1.23 -18.40
C GLU A 353 -18.79 0.47 -19.63
N LYS A 354 -18.81 1.13 -20.80
CA LYS A 354 -19.28 0.54 -22.07
C LYS A 354 -18.18 -0.12 -22.89
N THR A 355 -16.93 0.35 -22.76
CA THR A 355 -15.85 0.02 -23.70
C THR A 355 -14.68 -0.74 -23.06
N CYS A 356 -14.58 -0.73 -21.73
CA CYS A 356 -13.44 -1.30 -21.02
C CYS A 356 -13.82 -2.51 -20.17
N SER A 357 -12.82 -3.38 -19.96
CA SER A 357 -12.88 -4.43 -18.94
C SER A 357 -13.00 -3.85 -17.52
N LEU A 358 -13.22 -4.72 -16.52
CA LEU A 358 -13.21 -4.29 -15.11
C LEU A 358 -11.87 -3.65 -14.71
N GLU A 359 -10.76 -4.17 -15.22
CA GLU A 359 -9.43 -3.63 -14.93
C GLU A 359 -9.29 -2.20 -15.46
N GLY A 360 -9.65 -1.98 -16.74
CA GLY A 360 -9.62 -0.66 -17.35
C GLY A 360 -10.55 0.33 -16.66
N GLN A 361 -11.76 -0.09 -16.30
CA GLN A 361 -12.73 0.75 -15.57
C GLN A 361 -12.15 1.22 -14.22
N GLU A 362 -11.56 0.32 -13.44
CA GLU A 362 -11.04 0.66 -12.12
C GLU A 362 -9.72 1.43 -12.18
N GLN A 363 -8.87 1.20 -13.18
CA GLN A 363 -7.69 2.03 -13.43
C GLN A 363 -8.12 3.44 -13.82
N ILE A 364 -9.11 3.61 -14.71
CA ILE A 364 -9.66 4.92 -15.09
C ILE A 364 -10.27 5.62 -13.87
N ALA A 365 -11.05 4.92 -13.05
CA ALA A 365 -11.59 5.46 -11.80
C ALA A 365 -10.48 6.04 -10.90
N SER A 366 -9.37 5.32 -10.75
CA SER A 366 -8.23 5.81 -9.98
C SER A 366 -7.55 7.01 -10.63
N LEU A 367 -7.39 7.04 -11.96
CA LEU A 367 -6.80 8.17 -12.69
C LEU A 367 -7.65 9.44 -12.61
N LEU A 368 -8.98 9.31 -12.62
CA LEU A 368 -9.90 10.44 -12.45
C LEU A 368 -9.67 11.17 -11.12
N LEU A 369 -9.23 10.47 -10.07
CA LEU A 369 -8.97 11.08 -8.76
C LEU A 369 -7.70 11.96 -8.76
N GLU A 370 -6.75 11.69 -9.65
CA GLU A 370 -5.39 12.24 -9.58
C GLU A 370 -5.29 13.76 -9.68
N PRO A 371 -6.02 14.47 -10.57
CA PRO A 371 -5.96 15.93 -10.65
C PRO A 371 -6.61 16.65 -9.45
N TYR A 372 -7.48 15.97 -8.70
CA TYR A 372 -8.43 16.60 -7.77
C TYR A 372 -8.04 16.47 -6.29
N GLY A 373 -6.80 16.82 -5.95
CA GLY A 373 -6.30 16.72 -4.57
C GLY A 373 -7.19 17.40 -3.52
N LEU A 374 -7.70 18.59 -3.82
CA LEU A 374 -8.57 19.34 -2.89
C LEU A 374 -9.91 18.65 -2.60
N LEU A 375 -10.44 17.84 -3.53
CA LEU A 375 -11.72 17.15 -3.37
C LEU A 375 -11.57 15.74 -2.78
N VAL A 376 -10.37 15.16 -2.90
CA VAL A 376 -10.10 13.75 -2.60
C VAL A 376 -9.28 13.59 -1.32
N ASP A 377 -8.25 14.41 -1.10
CA ASP A 377 -7.26 14.16 -0.05
C ASP A 377 -7.89 14.25 1.37
N GLU A 378 -8.92 15.09 1.57
CA GLU A 378 -9.66 15.17 2.84
C GLU A 378 -10.34 13.83 3.22
N LEU A 379 -10.74 13.03 2.23
CA LEU A 379 -11.44 11.75 2.46
C LEU A 379 -10.54 10.70 3.10
N THR A 380 -9.21 10.89 3.09
CA THR A 380 -8.30 9.99 3.81
C THR A 380 -8.56 9.99 5.32
N SER A 381 -9.09 11.08 5.87
CA SER A 381 -9.47 11.17 7.29
C SER A 381 -10.70 10.34 7.66
N THR A 382 -11.51 9.95 6.66
CA THR A 382 -12.72 9.14 6.86
C THR A 382 -12.45 7.64 6.68
N MET A 383 -11.21 7.26 6.31
CA MET A 383 -10.80 5.88 6.07
C MET A 383 -10.42 5.11 7.36
N SER A 384 -10.69 5.69 8.53
CA SER A 384 -10.62 5.02 9.82
C SER A 384 -11.95 5.16 10.57
N CYS A 385 -12.20 4.22 11.49
CA CYS A 385 -13.40 4.19 12.31
C CYS A 385 -13.16 3.42 13.61
N GLU A 386 -13.94 3.78 14.64
CA GLU A 386 -14.06 3.00 15.88
C GLU A 386 -15.16 1.95 15.69
N GLU A 387 -14.78 0.73 15.26
CA GLU A 387 -15.76 -0.28 14.83
C GLU A 387 -16.70 -0.74 15.95
N GLN A 388 -16.25 -0.67 17.21
CA GLN A 388 -17.06 -1.04 18.39
C GLN A 388 -18.35 -0.23 18.50
N ASP A 389 -18.35 1.02 18.01
CA ASP A 389 -19.52 1.89 18.04
C ASP A 389 -20.56 1.49 16.99
N CYS A 390 -20.13 0.86 15.90
CA CYS A 390 -20.96 0.58 14.72
C CYS A 390 -21.47 -0.87 14.64
N MET A 391 -20.94 -1.80 15.43
CA MET A 391 -21.26 -3.24 15.35
C MET A 391 -22.25 -3.74 16.40
N ARG A 392 -23.01 -2.85 17.05
CA ARG A 392 -24.00 -3.25 18.07
C ARG A 392 -25.19 -3.99 17.44
N ILE A 393 -25.49 -5.19 17.93
CA ILE A 393 -26.66 -5.96 17.51
C ILE A 393 -27.93 -5.35 18.12
N GLN A 394 -28.90 -4.98 17.28
CA GLN A 394 -30.23 -4.57 17.73
C GLN A 394 -31.05 -5.81 18.14
N GLY A 395 -30.92 -6.25 19.40
CA GLY A 395 -31.60 -7.45 19.92
C GLY A 395 -33.13 -7.41 19.86
N ALA A 396 -33.72 -6.23 19.75
CA ALA A 396 -35.17 -6.05 19.57
C ALA A 396 -35.65 -6.14 18.11
N MET A 397 -34.75 -6.38 17.14
CA MET A 397 -35.12 -6.49 15.72
C MET A 397 -36.06 -7.69 15.51
N PRO A 398 -37.25 -7.49 14.91
CA PRO A 398 -38.13 -8.60 14.57
C PRO A 398 -37.47 -9.60 13.61
N LEU A 399 -37.69 -10.90 13.81
CA LEU A 399 -37.13 -11.94 12.96
C LEU A 399 -37.51 -11.79 11.48
N ALA A 400 -38.71 -11.26 11.20
CA ALA A 400 -39.14 -10.97 9.84
C ALA A 400 -38.27 -9.89 9.17
N GLN A 401 -37.87 -8.87 9.93
CA GLN A 401 -36.98 -7.82 9.44
C GLN A 401 -35.56 -8.36 9.22
N LEU A 402 -35.04 -9.15 10.17
CA LEU A 402 -33.74 -9.79 10.01
C LEU A 402 -33.70 -10.68 8.75
N ARG A 403 -34.74 -11.49 8.54
CA ARG A 403 -34.92 -12.31 7.34
C ARG A 403 -34.90 -11.45 6.07
N ALA A 404 -35.72 -10.40 6.01
CA ALA A 404 -35.79 -9.53 4.84
C ALA A 404 -34.44 -8.87 4.52
N LEU A 405 -33.72 -8.37 5.53
CA LEU A 405 -32.37 -7.82 5.35
C LEU A 405 -31.37 -8.88 4.86
N THR A 406 -31.46 -10.10 5.38
CA THR A 406 -30.58 -11.20 4.96
C THR A 406 -30.84 -11.59 3.52
N GLU A 407 -32.11 -11.70 3.12
CA GLU A 407 -32.53 -12.02 1.75
C GLU A 407 -32.18 -10.89 0.77
N ASP A 408 -32.22 -9.62 1.17
CA ASP A 408 -31.88 -8.49 0.30
C ASP A 408 -30.36 -8.29 0.14
N ILE A 409 -29.59 -8.41 1.23
CA ILE A 409 -28.15 -8.08 1.24
C ILE A 409 -27.28 -9.30 0.89
N TYR A 410 -27.74 -10.50 1.29
CA TYR A 410 -26.95 -11.74 1.23
C TYR A 410 -27.63 -12.85 0.41
N ASP A 411 -28.49 -12.49 -0.55
CA ASP A 411 -29.12 -13.41 -1.51
C ASP A 411 -28.10 -14.38 -2.14
N TRP A 412 -26.93 -13.88 -2.51
CA TRP A 412 -25.83 -14.62 -3.10
C TRP A 412 -25.30 -15.73 -2.19
N ALA A 413 -25.33 -15.54 -0.88
CA ALA A 413 -24.88 -16.54 0.09
C ALA A 413 -25.95 -17.61 0.30
N LEU A 414 -27.23 -17.21 0.24
CA LEU A 414 -28.39 -18.12 0.34
C LEU A 414 -28.53 -19.00 -0.90
N ALA A 415 -28.06 -18.54 -2.05
CA ALA A 415 -28.08 -19.28 -3.31
C ALA A 415 -27.06 -20.44 -3.38
N ILE A 416 -26.15 -20.55 -2.41
CA ILE A 416 -25.13 -21.61 -2.39
C ILE A 416 -25.77 -22.96 -2.02
N ASP A 417 -25.69 -23.95 -2.92
CA ASP A 417 -26.14 -25.31 -2.61
C ASP A 417 -25.10 -26.06 -1.76
N TRP A 418 -25.26 -25.98 -0.45
CA TRP A 418 -24.38 -26.68 0.51
C TRP A 418 -24.47 -28.22 0.45
N ARG A 419 -25.39 -28.78 -0.33
CA ARG A 419 -25.42 -30.24 -0.59
C ARG A 419 -24.41 -30.66 -1.65
N ALA A 420 -24.04 -29.77 -2.56
CA ALA A 420 -23.05 -30.03 -3.59
C ALA A 420 -21.66 -30.23 -2.99
N GLN A 421 -20.80 -31.00 -3.68
CA GLN A 421 -19.45 -31.29 -3.21
C GLN A 421 -18.50 -30.09 -3.38
N ASP A 422 -18.61 -29.35 -4.49
CA ASP A 422 -17.67 -28.27 -4.82
C ASP A 422 -17.70 -27.10 -3.82
N PRO A 423 -18.86 -26.55 -3.39
CA PRO A 423 -18.90 -25.51 -2.36
C PRO A 423 -18.35 -26.02 -1.01
N ARG A 424 -18.70 -27.26 -0.63
CA ARG A 424 -18.23 -27.88 0.62
C ARG A 424 -16.71 -28.08 0.64
N ALA A 425 -16.11 -28.43 -0.50
CA ALA A 425 -14.67 -28.60 -0.64
C ALA A 425 -13.88 -27.30 -0.44
N ARG A 426 -14.55 -26.14 -0.47
CA ARG A 426 -13.95 -24.80 -0.34
C ARG A 426 -14.45 -24.04 0.88
N VAL A 427 -15.00 -24.72 1.89
CA VAL A 427 -15.35 -24.11 3.17
C VAL A 427 -14.09 -23.94 4.01
N TRP A 428 -13.84 -22.72 4.46
CA TRP A 428 -12.75 -22.40 5.37
C TRP A 428 -13.34 -22.04 6.72
N TYR A 429 -12.93 -22.75 7.77
CA TYR A 429 -13.19 -22.37 9.15
C TYR A 429 -11.99 -21.59 9.66
N VAL A 430 -12.24 -20.40 10.18
CA VAL A 430 -11.28 -19.64 10.98
C VAL A 430 -11.79 -19.76 12.42
N SER A 431 -10.99 -20.38 13.31
CA SER A 431 -11.31 -20.48 14.73
C SER A 431 -10.80 -19.29 15.50
#